data_AF-A0A2V6FW49-F1
#
_entry.id   AF-A0A2V6FW49-F1
#
_cell.length_a   1.000
_cell.length_b   1.000
_cell.length_c   1.000
_cell.angle_alpha   90.00
_cell.angle_beta   90.00
_cell.angle_gamma   90.00
#
_symmetry.space_group_name_H-M   'P 1'
#
loop_
_entity.id
_entity.type
_entity.pdbx_description
1 polymer ?
#
loop_
_entity_poly.entity_id
_entity_poly.type
_entity_poly.pdbx_seq_one_letter_code
_entity_poly.pdbx_strand_id
1 'polypeptide(L)'
;MAPFTVRLTFHGSLTFFLRPTADGGIERQLCEKTSVKDIIESCGVPHPEVDLILVDGQPVDFGFALSSAKSVDIYPVDWKRCTFFPQNRLQTIHIENFVADGHLGKLVRDLRLLGFDVLYDRAAQDRQLVELASSDRRALLTRDRRLLMHSAVRDGYYLRSQKALEQTIEVLQRFQLSSAVAPFTRCISCNALLQPVKKDEVFEQLKPLTKIYYERFCRCDGCARIYWQGSHFDKLQTLVEEVVRTIFIFVLSMVALASAAFGYGPTGHEIVGGIADKLLVNSAAEARLRKLIGGLTLERASVIADEIKAWDKNGPDDPRAFPRYPEHRNIDKQLREFWRANQPTHDPTSPMPSHHWFHYTDVPVLNAQKYSDGKIGRSQWDIVHMIPYCVGVLRGEIPENNPRQITKSIAVILLAHFVGDIHQPLHVGAEYFQNGRAVDPDKAQPGIEDEGGNTISLQLRRGTPEEMAKRGLKLHGFWDNEERHQALEPAKRQLIDQLAAEEPANWRLPGNVPLDHYAEAWANEILTVAREAHERLHFVGMHSEVDQDRTVAAGAAEEKNSPDGVGYADWAA
;
A
#
# COMPACT_ATOMS: atom_id res chain seq x y z
N MET A 1 14.80 -35.66 -23.85
CA MET A 1 13.91 -34.52 -24.19
C MET A 1 14.70 -33.55 -25.05
N ALA A 2 14.03 -32.73 -25.88
CA ALA A 2 14.71 -31.61 -26.53
C ALA A 2 15.11 -30.57 -25.47
N PRO A 3 16.26 -29.88 -25.61
CA PRO A 3 16.64 -28.81 -24.70
C PRO A 3 15.58 -27.71 -24.71
N PHE A 4 15.26 -27.16 -23.53
CA PHE A 4 14.32 -26.06 -23.39
C PHE A 4 14.89 -24.98 -22.47
N THR A 5 14.49 -23.73 -22.71
CA THR A 5 14.95 -22.58 -21.94
C THR A 5 13.91 -22.19 -20.91
N VAL A 6 14.34 -22.01 -19.67
CA VAL A 6 13.55 -21.48 -18.55
C VAL A 6 14.07 -20.09 -18.21
N ARG A 7 13.16 -19.13 -18.04
CA ARG A 7 13.49 -17.78 -17.57
C ARG A 7 13.10 -17.66 -16.11
N LEU A 8 14.06 -17.32 -15.25
CA LEU A 8 13.89 -17.17 -13.81
C LEU A 8 13.94 -15.68 -13.45
N THR A 9 12.91 -15.17 -12.80
CA THR A 9 12.86 -13.79 -12.30
C THR A 9 12.85 -13.82 -10.78
N PHE A 10 13.91 -13.30 -10.16
CA PHE A 10 14.02 -13.23 -8.70
C PHE A 10 13.63 -11.84 -8.23
N HIS A 11 12.69 -11.78 -7.29
CA HIS A 11 12.13 -10.53 -6.80
C HIS A 11 12.77 -10.13 -5.45
N GLY A 12 12.69 -8.83 -5.15
CA GLY A 12 13.04 -8.28 -3.83
C GLY A 12 14.41 -8.69 -3.31
N SER A 13 14.45 -9.10 -2.04
CA SER A 13 15.69 -9.44 -1.33
C SER A 13 16.43 -10.67 -1.88
N LEU A 14 15.82 -11.48 -2.77
CA LEU A 14 16.49 -12.62 -3.39
C LEU A 14 17.61 -12.21 -4.35
N THR A 15 17.51 -11.01 -4.93
CA THR A 15 18.53 -10.45 -5.82
C THR A 15 19.90 -10.36 -5.14
N PHE A 16 19.94 -10.23 -3.81
CA PHE A 16 21.16 -10.27 -3.00
C PHE A 16 22.03 -11.52 -3.23
N PHE A 17 21.42 -12.65 -3.56
CA PHE A 17 22.14 -13.91 -3.76
C PHE A 17 22.74 -14.04 -5.16
N LEU A 18 22.26 -13.24 -6.11
CA LEU A 18 22.62 -13.32 -7.51
C LEU A 18 23.93 -12.58 -7.82
N ARG A 19 24.50 -12.87 -9.00
CA ARG A 19 25.66 -12.13 -9.50
C ARG A 19 25.21 -10.78 -10.09
N PRO A 20 26.04 -9.72 -10.03
CA PRO A 20 25.65 -8.35 -10.44
C PRO A 20 25.21 -8.14 -11.89
N THR A 21 25.36 -9.14 -12.77
CA THR A 21 25.05 -9.02 -14.20
C THR A 21 23.65 -9.54 -14.56
N ALA A 22 22.73 -9.64 -13.60
CA ALA A 22 21.47 -10.36 -13.73
C ALA A 22 20.19 -9.48 -13.68
N ASP A 23 20.28 -8.20 -14.06
CA ASP A 23 19.20 -7.20 -13.98
C ASP A 23 17.98 -7.41 -14.93
N GLY A 24 17.81 -8.60 -15.51
CA GLY A 24 16.73 -8.91 -16.46
C GLY A 24 16.12 -10.32 -16.34
N GLY A 25 16.45 -11.04 -15.27
CA GLY A 25 16.14 -12.46 -15.10
C GLY A 25 17.28 -13.38 -15.59
N ILE A 26 17.34 -14.59 -15.05
CA ILE A 26 18.35 -15.61 -15.36
C ILE A 26 17.74 -16.62 -16.33
N GLU A 27 18.33 -16.75 -17.52
CA GLU A 27 17.98 -17.83 -18.43
C GLU A 27 18.83 -19.08 -18.13
N ARG A 28 18.16 -20.24 -18.14
CA ARG A 28 18.76 -21.56 -17.97
C ARG A 28 18.27 -22.49 -19.06
N GLN A 29 19.20 -23.12 -19.77
CA GLN A 29 18.89 -24.19 -20.69
C GLN A 29 18.91 -25.53 -19.94
N LEU A 30 17.81 -26.28 -20.01
CA LEU A 30 17.65 -27.57 -19.38
C LEU A 30 17.51 -28.67 -20.43
N CYS A 31 18.20 -29.78 -20.22
CA CYS A 31 18.17 -30.95 -21.12
C CYS A 31 17.31 -32.10 -20.59
N GLU A 32 16.89 -32.00 -19.32
CA GLU A 32 16.12 -33.02 -18.62
C GLU A 32 15.08 -32.38 -17.68
N LYS A 33 14.23 -33.22 -17.09
CA LYS A 33 13.23 -32.80 -16.12
C LYS A 33 13.94 -32.49 -14.79
N THR A 34 13.84 -31.25 -14.33
CA THR A 34 14.53 -30.77 -13.11
C THR A 34 13.53 -30.08 -12.18
N SER A 35 13.67 -30.26 -10.87
CA SER A 35 12.81 -29.58 -9.90
C SER A 35 13.09 -28.08 -9.89
N VAL A 36 12.06 -27.26 -9.62
CA VAL A 36 12.24 -25.81 -9.50
C VAL A 36 13.18 -25.47 -8.36
N LYS A 37 13.17 -26.27 -7.27
CA LYS A 37 14.12 -26.14 -6.16
C LYS A 37 15.58 -26.23 -6.62
N ASP A 38 15.94 -27.30 -7.34
CA ASP A 38 17.33 -27.51 -7.77
C ASP A 38 17.82 -26.35 -8.66
N ILE A 39 16.93 -25.83 -9.50
CA ILE A 39 17.24 -24.70 -10.39
C ILE A 39 17.47 -23.42 -9.58
N ILE A 40 16.60 -23.12 -8.61
CA ILE A 40 16.74 -21.97 -7.70
C ILE A 40 18.06 -22.06 -6.92
N GLU A 41 18.36 -23.22 -6.33
CA GLU A 41 19.59 -23.42 -5.56
C GLU A 41 20.84 -23.35 -6.44
N SER A 42 20.77 -23.82 -7.69
CA SER A 42 21.86 -23.70 -8.66
C SER A 42 22.20 -22.23 -8.99
N CYS A 43 21.24 -21.31 -8.82
CA CYS A 43 21.45 -19.86 -8.93
C CYS A 43 22.06 -19.24 -7.67
N GLY A 44 22.25 -20.02 -6.60
CA GLY A 44 22.87 -19.57 -5.35
C GLY A 44 21.88 -19.05 -4.31
N VAL A 45 20.57 -19.22 -4.53
CA VAL A 45 19.49 -18.80 -3.63
C VAL A 45 19.08 -19.97 -2.71
N PRO A 46 19.26 -19.86 -1.38
CA PRO A 46 18.82 -20.91 -0.45
C PRO A 46 17.30 -21.04 -0.42
N HIS A 47 16.76 -22.26 -0.43
CA HIS A 47 15.30 -22.46 -0.40
C HIS A 47 14.58 -21.89 0.83
N PRO A 48 15.17 -21.75 2.04
CA PRO A 48 14.48 -21.12 3.17
C PRO A 48 14.24 -19.61 3.01
N GLU A 49 14.87 -18.98 2.02
CA GLU A 49 14.68 -17.57 1.66
C GLU A 49 13.52 -17.36 0.68
N VAL A 50 13.05 -18.43 0.03
CA VAL A 50 12.02 -18.40 -1.02
C VAL A 50 10.66 -18.77 -0.44
N ASP A 51 9.66 -17.91 -0.65
CA ASP A 51 8.34 -18.05 -0.04
C ASP A 51 7.21 -18.29 -1.03
N LEU A 52 7.33 -17.84 -2.27
CA LEU A 52 6.36 -18.12 -3.33
C LEU A 52 7.09 -18.33 -4.65
N ILE A 53 6.64 -19.35 -5.38
CA ILE A 53 7.15 -19.70 -6.70
C ILE A 53 5.95 -19.72 -7.64
N LEU A 54 5.99 -18.92 -8.70
CA LEU A 54 5.00 -18.94 -9.77
C LEU A 54 5.64 -19.49 -11.04
N VAL A 55 4.99 -20.46 -11.65
CA VAL A 55 5.37 -21.01 -12.95
C VAL A 55 4.29 -20.64 -13.95
N ASP A 56 4.62 -19.81 -14.93
CA ASP A 56 3.68 -19.18 -15.87
C ASP A 56 2.47 -18.54 -15.13
N GLY A 57 2.75 -17.89 -13.99
CA GLY A 57 1.75 -17.23 -13.15
C GLY A 57 0.96 -18.13 -12.20
N GLN A 58 1.20 -19.45 -12.18
CA GLN A 58 0.53 -20.39 -11.27
C GLN A 58 1.41 -20.79 -10.08
N PRO A 59 0.89 -20.81 -8.84
CA PRO A 59 1.68 -21.15 -7.66
C PRO A 59 2.05 -22.64 -7.64
N VAL A 60 3.30 -22.94 -7.29
CA VAL A 60 3.83 -24.30 -7.19
C VAL A 60 4.70 -24.47 -5.94
N ASP A 61 4.95 -25.72 -5.55
CA ASP A 61 5.92 -26.06 -4.51
C ASP A 61 7.33 -26.31 -5.08
N PHE A 62 8.30 -26.51 -4.17
CA PHE A 62 9.69 -26.82 -4.50
C PHE A 62 9.85 -28.11 -5.33
N GLY A 63 8.92 -29.06 -5.21
CA GLY A 63 8.94 -30.35 -5.92
C GLY A 63 8.46 -30.27 -7.36
N PHE A 64 7.85 -29.16 -7.78
CA PHE A 64 7.39 -28.99 -9.15
C PHE A 64 8.53 -29.16 -10.14
N ALA A 65 8.30 -29.95 -11.18
CA ALA A 65 9.34 -30.33 -12.12
C ALA A 65 9.09 -29.72 -13.50
N LEU A 66 10.05 -28.93 -13.97
CA LEU A 66 9.99 -28.27 -15.27
C LEU A 66 10.32 -29.28 -16.38
N SER A 67 9.52 -29.25 -17.45
CA SER A 67 9.68 -30.13 -18.61
C SER A 67 9.46 -29.46 -19.96
N SER A 68 9.25 -28.14 -19.96
CA SER A 68 9.08 -27.32 -21.16
C SER A 68 9.58 -25.91 -20.89
N ALA A 69 9.71 -25.08 -21.93
CA ALA A 69 10.02 -23.68 -21.76
C ALA A 69 8.93 -22.99 -20.94
N LYS A 70 9.33 -22.26 -19.89
CA LYS A 70 8.45 -21.62 -18.92
C LYS A 70 9.08 -20.37 -18.33
N SER A 71 8.22 -19.44 -17.87
CA SER A 71 8.60 -18.36 -16.98
C SER A 71 8.45 -18.80 -15.53
N VAL A 72 9.41 -18.46 -14.68
CA VAL A 72 9.38 -18.77 -13.26
C VAL A 72 9.67 -17.50 -12.47
N ASP A 73 8.72 -17.06 -11.68
CA ASP A 73 8.86 -15.91 -10.78
C ASP A 73 9.05 -16.41 -9.34
N ILE A 74 10.09 -15.92 -8.68
CA ILE A 74 10.52 -16.37 -7.36
C ILE A 74 10.50 -15.18 -6.40
N TYR A 75 9.71 -15.29 -5.34
CA TYR A 75 9.49 -14.21 -4.38
C TYR A 75 10.07 -14.56 -3.00
N PRO A 76 10.71 -13.59 -2.31
CA PRO A 76 11.21 -13.77 -0.96
C PRO A 76 10.08 -13.68 0.07
N VAL A 77 10.44 -14.05 1.29
CA VAL A 77 9.56 -13.96 2.47
C VAL A 77 9.20 -12.53 2.84
N ASP A 78 10.12 -11.59 2.66
CA ASP A 78 9.99 -10.17 3.00
C ASP A 78 9.35 -9.32 1.88
N TRP A 79 8.99 -9.94 0.74
CA TRP A 79 8.20 -9.27 -0.28
C TRP A 79 6.88 -8.82 0.35
N LYS A 80 6.59 -7.50 0.28
CA LYS A 80 5.33 -6.89 0.73
C LYS A 80 4.24 -7.91 0.47
N ARG A 81 3.59 -8.40 1.52
CA ARG A 81 2.57 -9.44 1.40
C ARG A 81 1.39 -8.86 0.63
N CYS A 82 1.53 -8.79 -0.69
CA CYS A 82 0.42 -8.85 -1.60
C CYS A 82 -0.33 -10.11 -1.18
N THR A 83 -1.61 -9.93 -0.93
CA THR A 83 -2.49 -10.90 -0.28
C THR A 83 -2.77 -12.13 -1.18
N PHE A 84 -2.06 -12.27 -2.31
CA PHE A 84 -2.14 -13.38 -3.27
C PHE A 84 -1.56 -14.68 -2.77
N PHE A 85 -2.22 -15.78 -3.17
CA PHE A 85 -1.81 -17.16 -2.89
C PHE A 85 -1.42 -17.43 -1.43
N PRO A 86 -2.23 -16.99 -0.44
CA PRO A 86 -1.88 -17.12 0.97
C PRO A 86 -1.73 -18.57 1.41
N GLN A 87 -2.40 -19.50 0.72
CA GLN A 87 -2.35 -20.94 0.97
C GLN A 87 -1.11 -21.62 0.36
N ASN A 88 -0.38 -20.95 -0.53
CA ASN A 88 0.76 -21.51 -1.26
C ASN A 88 2.11 -20.96 -0.79
N ARG A 89 2.14 -20.29 0.37
CA ARG A 89 3.38 -19.78 0.97
C ARG A 89 4.22 -20.94 1.50
N LEU A 90 5.50 -20.94 1.16
CA LEU A 90 6.42 -22.04 1.41
C LEU A 90 7.12 -21.94 2.77
N GLN A 91 7.23 -20.73 3.33
CA GLN A 91 7.99 -20.48 4.56
C GLN A 91 7.10 -20.12 5.74
N THR A 92 7.49 -20.60 6.91
CA THR A 92 6.92 -20.13 8.17
C THR A 92 7.55 -18.80 8.55
N ILE A 93 6.72 -17.87 9.01
CA ILE A 93 7.15 -16.53 9.42
C ILE A 93 6.94 -16.25 10.91
N HIS A 94 6.43 -17.20 11.68
CA HIS A 94 6.31 -17.11 13.13
C HIS A 94 7.02 -18.30 13.75
N ILE A 95 8.32 -18.15 14.04
CA ILE A 95 9.15 -19.16 14.70
C ILE A 95 9.93 -18.46 15.80
N GLU A 96 9.76 -18.90 17.05
CA GLU A 96 10.42 -18.30 18.22
C GLU A 96 11.65 -19.09 18.70
N ASN A 97 11.90 -20.25 18.08
CA ASN A 97 12.96 -21.18 18.47
C ASN A 97 14.00 -21.32 17.36
N PHE A 98 15.27 -21.13 17.71
CA PHE A 98 16.36 -21.04 16.75
C PHE A 98 17.48 -22.03 17.07
N VAL A 99 18.24 -22.35 16.04
CA VAL A 99 19.60 -22.88 16.15
C VAL A 99 20.52 -21.96 15.35
N ALA A 100 21.65 -21.57 15.94
CA ALA A 100 22.57 -20.62 15.33
C ALA A 100 23.94 -21.24 15.09
N ASP A 101 24.53 -20.90 13.94
CA ASP A 101 25.91 -21.22 13.57
C ASP A 101 26.92 -20.74 14.63
N GLY A 102 28.01 -21.50 14.82
CA GLY A 102 29.09 -21.26 15.77
C GLY A 102 29.70 -19.85 15.72
N HIS A 103 29.59 -19.12 14.60
CA HIS A 103 30.12 -17.77 14.44
C HIS A 103 29.18 -16.65 14.92
N LEU A 104 27.96 -16.97 15.36
CA LEU A 104 26.91 -16.00 15.68
C LEU A 104 26.74 -15.71 17.18
N GLY A 105 27.78 -15.96 17.99
CA GLY A 105 27.67 -15.89 19.46
C GLY A 105 27.22 -14.54 20.04
N LYS A 106 27.39 -13.41 19.32
CA LYS A 106 26.83 -12.11 19.72
C LYS A 106 25.32 -12.04 19.46
N LEU A 107 24.88 -12.40 18.27
CA LEU A 107 23.45 -12.50 17.93
C LEU A 107 22.72 -13.45 18.90
N VAL A 108 23.31 -14.61 19.21
CA VAL A 108 22.75 -15.57 20.16
C VAL A 108 22.53 -14.93 21.54
N ARG A 109 23.49 -14.12 21.99
CA ARG A 109 23.38 -13.41 23.26
C ARG A 109 22.23 -12.41 23.23
N ASP A 110 22.10 -11.66 22.14
CA ASP A 110 21.11 -10.60 21.98
C ASP A 110 19.69 -11.19 21.87
N LEU A 111 19.51 -12.27 21.08
CA LEU A 111 18.22 -12.97 20.98
C LEU A 111 17.81 -13.63 22.31
N ARG A 112 18.73 -14.26 23.05
CA ARG A 112 18.45 -14.79 24.39
C ARG A 112 18.13 -13.70 25.40
N LEU A 113 18.79 -12.54 25.30
CA LEU A 113 18.49 -11.37 26.14
C LEU A 113 17.04 -10.90 25.92
N LEU A 114 16.58 -10.92 24.67
CA LEU A 114 15.20 -10.58 24.28
C LEU A 114 14.16 -11.68 24.61
N GLY A 115 14.60 -12.83 25.14
CA GLY A 115 13.71 -13.90 25.61
C GLY A 115 13.55 -15.09 24.66
N PHE A 116 14.18 -15.08 23.49
CA PHE A 116 14.04 -16.15 22.49
C PHE A 116 14.88 -17.38 22.82
N ASP A 117 14.37 -18.55 22.47
CA ASP A 117 15.05 -19.82 22.63
C ASP A 117 16.06 -20.02 21.48
N VAL A 118 17.36 -19.94 21.79
CA VAL A 118 18.42 -20.11 20.80
C VAL A 118 19.40 -21.19 21.25
N LEU A 119 19.41 -22.33 20.54
CA LEU A 119 20.47 -23.33 20.68
C LEU A 119 21.74 -22.84 19.98
N TYR A 120 22.86 -22.99 20.67
CA TYR A 120 24.16 -22.56 20.20
C TYR A 120 25.25 -23.39 20.83
N ASP A 121 26.05 -24.03 20.00
CA ASP A 121 27.32 -24.61 20.35
C ASP A 121 28.36 -24.10 19.34
N ARG A 122 29.42 -23.49 19.86
CA ARG A 122 30.50 -22.92 19.05
C ARG A 122 31.25 -23.99 18.26
N ALA A 123 31.26 -25.23 18.73
CA ALA A 123 31.95 -26.36 18.12
C ALA A 123 31.02 -27.28 17.31
N ALA A 124 29.72 -26.94 17.19
CA ALA A 124 28.79 -27.75 16.42
C ALA A 124 29.20 -27.81 14.94
N GLN A 125 29.17 -29.01 14.40
CA GLN A 125 29.35 -29.25 12.97
C GLN A 125 28.03 -29.02 12.22
N ASP A 126 28.12 -28.69 10.93
CA ASP A 126 26.99 -28.47 10.02
C ASP A 126 25.89 -29.53 10.15
N ARG A 127 26.29 -30.82 10.19
CA ARG A 127 25.36 -31.93 10.35
C ARG A 127 24.54 -31.84 11.64
N GLN A 128 25.17 -31.47 12.75
CA GLN A 128 24.50 -31.33 14.04
C GLN A 128 23.54 -30.14 14.02
N LEU A 129 23.93 -29.03 13.38
CA LEU A 129 23.06 -27.85 13.22
C LEU A 129 21.80 -28.18 12.40
N VAL A 130 21.96 -28.93 11.30
CA VAL A 130 20.85 -29.41 10.46
C VAL A 130 19.96 -30.40 11.22
N GLU A 131 20.54 -31.35 11.95
CA GLU A 131 19.79 -32.30 12.78
C GLU A 131 18.94 -31.56 13.83
N LEU A 132 19.52 -30.59 14.55
CA LEU A 132 18.80 -29.76 15.52
C LEU A 132 17.71 -28.88 14.89
N ALA A 133 17.97 -28.29 13.72
CA ALA A 133 16.98 -27.48 13.00
C ALA A 133 15.76 -28.34 12.61
N SER A 134 16.01 -29.54 12.12
CA SER A 134 14.97 -30.44 11.58
C SER A 134 14.20 -31.20 12.67
N SER A 135 14.87 -31.73 13.70
CA SER A 135 14.22 -32.52 14.76
C SER A 135 13.31 -31.67 15.66
N ASP A 136 13.74 -30.46 15.98
CA ASP A 136 13.10 -29.61 16.98
C ASP A 136 12.24 -28.51 16.34
N ARG A 137 12.09 -28.52 15.01
CA ARG A 137 11.40 -27.50 14.20
C ARG A 137 11.92 -26.08 14.53
N ARG A 138 13.25 -25.94 14.58
CA ARG A 138 13.94 -24.68 14.85
C ARG A 138 14.39 -24.03 13.54
N ALA A 139 14.26 -22.72 13.45
CA ALA A 139 14.82 -21.99 12.31
C ALA A 139 16.36 -21.93 12.42
N LEU A 140 17.05 -22.29 11.35
CA LEU A 140 18.50 -22.20 11.27
C LEU A 140 18.95 -20.77 10.93
N LEU A 141 19.80 -20.18 11.76
CA LEU A 141 20.43 -18.88 11.53
C LEU A 141 21.88 -19.07 11.13
N THR A 142 22.27 -18.62 9.94
CA THR A 142 23.65 -18.74 9.45
C THR A 142 23.98 -17.69 8.39
N ARG A 143 25.26 -17.56 8.05
CA ARG A 143 25.76 -16.84 6.87
C ARG A 143 26.32 -17.79 5.82
N ASP A 144 26.14 -19.10 5.99
CA ASP A 144 26.52 -20.11 5.01
C ASP A 144 25.29 -20.50 4.18
N ARG A 145 25.37 -20.22 2.87
CA ARG A 145 24.30 -20.56 1.92
C ARG A 145 24.15 -22.06 1.76
N ARG A 146 25.25 -22.82 1.75
CA ARG A 146 25.23 -24.27 1.53
C ARG A 146 24.57 -24.98 2.70
N LEU A 147 24.79 -24.48 3.91
CA LEU A 147 24.14 -25.02 5.09
C LEU A 147 22.60 -24.82 5.02
N LEU A 148 22.13 -23.65 4.57
CA LEU A 148 20.70 -23.39 4.36
C LEU A 148 20.08 -24.18 3.21
N MET A 149 20.86 -24.50 2.17
CA MET A 149 20.42 -25.33 1.03
C MET A 149 20.34 -26.83 1.38
N HIS A 150 20.76 -27.25 2.57
CA HIS A 150 20.63 -28.63 2.96
C HIS A 150 19.15 -29.04 2.99
N SER A 151 18.79 -30.14 2.33
CA SER A 151 17.38 -30.53 2.09
C SER A 151 16.54 -30.73 3.35
N ALA A 152 17.18 -31.12 4.46
CA ALA A 152 16.52 -31.28 5.76
C ALA A 152 16.24 -29.95 6.49
N VAL A 153 16.87 -28.84 6.11
CA VAL A 153 16.55 -27.52 6.65
C VAL A 153 15.24 -27.09 6.02
N ARG A 154 14.22 -26.79 6.82
CA ARG A 154 12.94 -26.32 6.31
C ARG A 154 12.84 -24.80 6.40
N ASP A 155 13.02 -24.29 7.61
CA ASP A 155 12.94 -22.87 7.92
C ASP A 155 14.33 -22.37 8.36
N GLY A 156 14.68 -21.16 7.96
CA GLY A 156 15.97 -20.57 8.26
C GLY A 156 16.10 -19.17 7.70
N TYR A 157 17.21 -18.53 8.03
CA TYR A 157 17.51 -17.18 7.55
C TYR A 157 19.00 -16.98 7.34
N TYR A 158 19.32 -16.41 6.17
CA TYR A 158 20.65 -15.95 5.83
C TYR A 158 20.87 -14.54 6.36
N LEU A 159 21.77 -14.39 7.32
CA LEU A 159 22.09 -13.08 7.91
C LEU A 159 22.91 -12.24 6.92
N ARG A 160 22.36 -11.08 6.55
CA ARG A 160 22.97 -10.20 5.54
C ARG A 160 24.03 -9.31 6.18
N SER A 161 23.73 -8.73 7.35
CA SER A 161 24.66 -7.92 8.10
C SER A 161 25.75 -8.72 8.81
N GLN A 162 26.85 -8.04 9.09
CA GLN A 162 27.94 -8.52 9.95
C GLN A 162 27.87 -7.94 11.37
N LYS A 163 26.97 -6.97 11.61
CA LYS A 163 26.82 -6.30 12.90
C LYS A 163 25.72 -6.98 13.71
N ALA A 164 26.01 -7.32 14.97
CA ALA A 164 25.10 -8.09 15.81
C ALA A 164 23.73 -7.42 16.03
N LEU A 165 23.69 -6.09 16.19
CA LEU A 165 22.44 -5.35 16.33
C LEU A 165 21.58 -5.45 15.07
N GLU A 166 22.17 -5.21 13.90
CA GLU A 166 21.48 -5.33 12.60
C GLU A 166 21.00 -6.77 12.37
N GLN A 167 21.83 -7.77 12.66
CA GLN A 167 21.44 -9.19 12.61
C GLN A 167 20.26 -9.50 13.53
N THR A 168 20.21 -8.91 14.72
CA THR A 168 19.11 -9.10 15.66
C THR A 168 17.82 -8.54 15.06
N ILE A 169 17.87 -7.33 14.49
CA ILE A 169 16.74 -6.70 13.82
C ILE A 169 16.28 -7.54 12.61
N GLU A 170 17.21 -8.04 11.78
CA GLU A 170 16.91 -8.91 10.64
C GLU A 170 16.11 -10.15 11.07
N VAL A 171 16.52 -10.84 12.14
CA VAL A 171 15.81 -12.03 12.65
C VAL A 171 14.41 -11.66 13.15
N LEU A 172 14.28 -10.58 13.92
CA LEU A 172 12.99 -10.14 14.46
C LEU A 172 12.01 -9.76 13.35
N GLN A 173 12.49 -9.14 12.28
CA GLN A 173 11.69 -8.80 11.10
C GLN A 173 11.29 -10.04 10.29
N ARG A 174 12.26 -10.92 9.99
CA ARG A 174 12.04 -12.15 9.20
C ARG A 174 11.00 -13.08 9.82
N PHE A 175 10.93 -13.12 11.15
CA PHE A 175 10.06 -14.02 11.91
C PHE A 175 8.95 -13.29 12.70
N GLN A 176 8.71 -12.01 12.41
CA GLN A 176 7.63 -11.19 13.00
C GLN A 176 7.54 -11.27 14.53
N LEU A 177 8.68 -11.18 15.20
CA LEU A 177 8.81 -11.48 16.63
C LEU A 177 8.59 -10.30 17.57
N SER A 178 8.21 -9.15 17.03
CA SER A 178 8.10 -7.89 17.77
C SER A 178 7.22 -8.01 19.02
N SER A 179 6.09 -8.71 18.92
CA SER A 179 5.14 -8.92 20.04
C SER A 179 5.58 -10.01 21.02
N ALA A 180 6.53 -10.88 20.63
CA ALA A 180 7.03 -11.98 21.43
C ALA A 180 8.27 -11.63 22.27
N VAL A 181 8.77 -10.39 22.15
CA VAL A 181 9.93 -9.91 22.93
C VAL A 181 9.60 -9.91 24.42
N ALA A 182 10.33 -10.73 25.18
CA ALA A 182 10.19 -10.89 26.63
C ALA A 182 11.57 -10.80 27.29
N PRO A 183 12.12 -9.58 27.47
CA PRO A 183 13.50 -9.41 27.88
C PRO A 183 13.79 -9.97 29.27
N PHE A 184 15.03 -10.39 29.49
CA PHE A 184 15.52 -10.89 30.79
C PHE A 184 14.80 -12.12 31.35
N THR A 185 14.12 -12.90 30.49
CA THR A 185 13.44 -14.15 30.87
C THR A 185 14.32 -15.39 30.70
N ARG A 186 15.40 -15.30 29.91
CA ARG A 186 16.33 -16.41 29.63
C ARG A 186 17.77 -16.09 30.01
N CYS A 187 18.49 -17.15 30.34
CA CYS A 187 19.91 -17.10 30.59
C CYS A 187 20.66 -16.88 29.27
N ILE A 188 21.30 -15.71 29.13
CA ILE A 188 22.17 -15.40 27.98
C ILE A 188 23.30 -16.43 27.76
N SER A 189 23.69 -17.15 28.82
CA SER A 189 24.78 -18.14 28.77
C SER A 189 24.32 -19.52 28.31
N CYS A 190 23.25 -20.07 28.90
CA CYS A 190 22.85 -21.46 28.69
C CYS A 190 21.42 -21.64 28.15
N ASN A 191 20.72 -20.54 27.82
CA ASN A 191 19.37 -20.53 27.23
C ASN A 191 18.20 -20.94 28.15
N ALA A 192 18.48 -21.56 29.30
CA ALA A 192 17.44 -21.95 30.27
C ALA A 192 16.72 -20.72 30.86
N LEU A 193 15.49 -20.92 31.32
CA LEU A 193 14.66 -19.88 31.93
C LEU A 193 15.28 -19.33 33.22
N LEU A 194 15.01 -18.05 33.48
CA LEU A 194 15.38 -17.37 34.71
C LEU A 194 14.18 -17.32 35.65
N GLN A 195 14.38 -17.76 36.90
CA GLN A 195 13.37 -17.71 37.94
C GLN A 195 13.73 -16.64 38.97
N PRO A 196 12.76 -15.83 39.44
CA PRO A 196 12.97 -14.96 40.59
C PRO A 196 13.41 -15.79 41.81
N VAL A 197 14.39 -15.28 42.56
CA VAL A 197 14.89 -15.93 43.78
C VAL A 197 15.04 -14.91 44.89
N LYS A 198 14.71 -15.30 46.12
CA LYS A 198 14.87 -14.43 47.28
C LYS A 198 16.36 -14.24 47.60
N LYS A 199 16.73 -13.05 48.04
CA LYS A 199 18.11 -12.70 48.41
C LYS A 199 18.69 -13.65 49.46
N ASP A 200 17.89 -14.04 50.45
CA ASP A 200 18.30 -14.95 51.53
C ASP A 200 18.75 -16.33 50.99
N GLU A 201 18.09 -16.83 49.94
CA GLU A 201 18.39 -18.13 49.33
C GLU A 201 19.71 -18.13 48.54
N VAL A 202 20.17 -16.96 48.10
CA VAL A 202 21.40 -16.80 47.32
C VAL A 202 22.49 -16.03 48.07
N PHE A 203 22.22 -15.59 49.30
CA PHE A 203 23.02 -14.62 50.04
C PHE A 203 24.49 -15.02 50.15
N GLU A 204 24.77 -16.31 50.41
CA GLU A 204 26.14 -16.82 50.54
C GLU A 204 26.92 -16.86 49.22
N GLN A 205 26.22 -16.87 48.09
CA GLN A 205 26.83 -16.89 46.74
C GLN A 205 27.10 -15.47 46.20
N LEU A 206 26.58 -14.43 46.84
CA LEU A 206 26.71 -13.05 46.41
C LEU A 206 28.05 -12.43 46.85
N LYS A 207 28.61 -11.54 46.02
CA LYS A 207 29.77 -10.72 46.40
C LYS A 207 29.39 -9.67 47.46
N PRO A 208 30.32 -9.20 48.32
CA PRO A 208 30.00 -8.29 49.43
C PRO A 208 29.21 -7.03 49.02
N LEU A 209 29.63 -6.32 47.98
CA LEU A 209 28.90 -5.13 47.50
C LEU A 209 27.53 -5.49 46.91
N THR A 210 27.39 -6.67 46.29
CA THR A 210 26.12 -7.14 45.76
C THR A 210 25.11 -7.41 46.88
N LYS A 211 25.57 -7.95 48.01
CA LYS A 211 24.76 -8.16 49.22
C LYS A 211 24.23 -6.84 49.80
N ILE A 212 24.97 -5.75 49.64
CA ILE A 212 24.61 -4.45 50.23
C ILE A 212 23.64 -3.68 49.34
N TYR A 213 23.89 -3.63 48.03
CA TYR A 213 23.22 -2.67 47.15
C TYR A 213 22.04 -3.20 46.33
N TYR A 214 21.79 -4.50 46.31
CA TYR A 214 20.74 -5.10 45.45
C TYR A 214 19.82 -6.04 46.21
N GLU A 215 18.53 -6.01 45.86
CA GLU A 215 17.46 -6.80 46.50
C GLU A 215 16.75 -7.77 45.56
N ARG A 216 16.86 -7.57 44.24
CA ARG A 216 16.17 -8.38 43.23
C ARG A 216 17.16 -9.29 42.51
N PHE A 217 16.90 -10.59 42.57
CA PHE A 217 17.75 -11.62 41.97
C PHE A 217 16.92 -12.59 41.14
N CYS A 218 17.51 -13.08 40.06
CA CYS A 218 17.01 -14.22 39.32
C CYS A 218 18.09 -15.32 39.29
N ARG A 219 17.68 -16.58 39.38
CA ARG A 219 18.54 -17.75 39.22
C ARG A 219 18.18 -18.49 37.94
N CYS A 220 19.19 -18.94 37.22
CA CYS A 220 19.00 -19.80 36.06
C CYS A 220 18.75 -21.25 36.47
N ASP A 221 17.72 -21.88 35.91
CA ASP A 221 17.38 -23.29 36.19
C ASP A 221 18.37 -24.30 35.57
N GLY A 222 19.17 -23.88 34.58
CA GLY A 222 20.16 -24.74 33.92
C GLY A 222 21.55 -24.67 34.56
N CYS A 223 22.16 -23.49 34.56
CA CYS A 223 23.55 -23.32 35.04
C CYS A 223 23.67 -22.74 36.45
N ALA A 224 22.55 -22.58 37.17
CA ALA A 224 22.47 -22.01 38.52
C ALA A 224 23.02 -20.57 38.67
N ARG A 225 23.41 -19.91 37.57
CA ARG A 225 23.96 -18.55 37.61
C ARG A 225 22.93 -17.54 38.13
N ILE A 226 23.38 -16.64 38.99
CA ILE A 226 22.58 -15.58 39.60
C ILE A 226 22.74 -14.28 38.80
N TYR A 227 21.63 -13.60 38.54
CA TYR A 227 21.52 -12.32 37.82
C TYR A 227 20.85 -11.27 38.70
N TRP A 228 21.27 -10.01 38.55
CA TRP A 228 20.70 -8.84 39.24
C TRP A 228 20.90 -7.57 38.41
N GLN A 229 20.17 -6.50 38.72
CA GLN A 229 20.23 -5.21 38.02
C GLN A 229 21.45 -4.37 38.44
N GLY A 230 22.65 -4.86 38.16
CA GLY A 230 23.92 -4.17 38.45
C GLY A 230 24.36 -3.20 37.34
N SER A 231 25.60 -2.69 37.40
CA SER A 231 26.16 -1.74 36.41
C SER A 231 26.19 -2.23 34.94
N HIS A 232 26.06 -3.53 34.72
CA HIS A 232 25.93 -4.11 33.38
C HIS A 232 24.50 -4.11 32.85
N PHE A 233 23.50 -3.97 33.73
CA PHE A 233 22.08 -3.98 33.38
C PHE A 233 21.74 -2.80 32.50
N ASP A 234 22.20 -1.60 32.83
CA ASP A 234 21.91 -0.38 32.06
C ASP A 234 22.32 -0.51 30.59
N LYS A 235 23.48 -1.12 30.32
CA LYS A 235 23.95 -1.37 28.93
C LYS A 235 23.07 -2.36 28.18
N LEU A 236 22.58 -3.40 28.87
CA LEU A 236 21.68 -4.40 28.28
C LEU A 236 20.28 -3.80 28.06
N GLN A 237 19.83 -2.96 29.00
CA GLN A 237 18.57 -2.23 28.93
C GLN A 237 18.58 -1.26 27.74
N THR A 238 19.66 -0.49 27.54
CA THR A 238 19.81 0.38 26.35
C THR A 238 19.77 -0.41 25.04
N LEU A 239 20.40 -1.59 24.99
CA LEU A 239 20.34 -2.44 23.80
C LEU A 239 18.90 -2.92 23.52
N VAL A 240 18.17 -3.35 24.56
CA VAL A 240 16.77 -3.75 24.44
C VAL A 240 15.92 -2.58 23.95
N GLU A 241 16.09 -1.39 24.53
CA GLU A 241 15.38 -0.18 24.14
C GLU A 241 15.70 0.23 22.70
N GLU A 242 16.96 0.13 22.26
CA GLU A 242 17.37 0.43 20.89
C GLU A 242 16.75 -0.53 19.88
N VAL A 243 16.74 -1.83 20.18
CA VAL A 243 16.10 -2.85 19.34
C VAL A 243 14.60 -2.63 19.27
N VAL A 244 13.92 -2.49 20.42
CA VAL A 244 12.47 -2.28 20.50
C VAL A 244 12.07 -0.98 19.80
N ARG A 245 12.81 0.11 19.99
CA ARG A 245 12.57 1.40 19.31
C ARG A 245 12.70 1.26 17.79
N THR A 246 13.76 0.61 17.32
CA THR A 246 13.98 0.42 15.88
C THR A 246 12.86 -0.41 15.25
N ILE A 247 12.39 -1.44 15.95
CA ILE A 247 11.26 -2.26 15.52
C ILE A 247 9.95 -1.48 15.56
N PHE A 248 9.71 -0.69 16.60
CA PHE A 248 8.49 0.12 16.73
C PHE A 248 8.39 1.16 15.60
N ILE A 249 9.50 1.83 15.27
CA ILE A 249 9.59 2.72 14.11
C ILE A 249 9.29 1.95 12.82
N PHE A 250 9.84 0.74 12.68
CA PHE A 250 9.61 -0.09 11.49
C PHE A 250 8.17 -0.60 11.38
N VAL A 251 7.54 -1.06 12.46
CA VAL A 251 6.13 -1.50 12.48
C VAL A 251 5.20 -0.33 12.22
N LEU A 252 5.47 0.84 12.81
CA LEU A 252 4.74 2.08 12.51
C LEU A 252 4.86 2.45 11.03
N SER A 253 6.05 2.32 10.45
CA SER A 253 6.25 2.52 9.01
C SER A 253 5.56 1.45 8.14
N MET A 254 5.51 0.19 8.58
CA MET A 254 4.86 -0.91 7.86
C MET A 254 3.34 -0.80 7.87
N VAL A 255 2.74 -0.35 8.97
CA VAL A 255 1.31 -0.03 9.05
C VAL A 255 0.98 1.16 8.14
N ALA A 256 1.89 2.13 8.02
CA ALA A 256 1.81 3.21 7.04
C ALA A 256 2.13 2.78 5.58
N LEU A 257 2.62 1.55 5.35
CA LEU A 257 3.02 1.03 4.03
C LEU A 257 2.08 -0.07 3.48
N ALA A 258 1.08 -0.50 4.26
CA ALA A 258 0.15 -1.57 3.91
C ALA A 258 -1.08 -1.09 3.10
N SER A 259 -1.23 0.22 2.91
CA SER A 259 -2.31 0.86 2.15
C SER A 259 -1.80 1.65 0.95
N ALA A 260 -0.78 1.14 0.25
CA ALA A 260 -0.46 1.62 -1.08
C ALA A 260 -1.48 1.07 -2.10
N ALA A 261 -2.71 1.57 -2.02
CA ALA A 261 -3.74 1.42 -3.03
C ALA A 261 -4.42 2.78 -3.19
N PHE A 262 -3.76 3.73 -3.85
CA PHE A 262 -4.45 4.92 -4.34
C PHE A 262 -3.90 5.35 -5.69
N GLY A 263 -4.84 5.37 -6.62
CA GLY A 263 -5.00 6.37 -7.66
C GLY A 263 -6.48 6.41 -7.99
N TYR A 264 -7.16 7.52 -7.70
CA TYR A 264 -8.57 7.72 -8.07
C TYR A 264 -8.79 7.78 -9.59
N GLY A 265 -7.75 7.59 -10.41
CA GLY A 265 -7.87 7.30 -11.83
C GLY A 265 -8.59 5.98 -12.13
N PRO A 266 -8.39 5.39 -13.31
CA PRO A 266 -9.20 4.26 -13.77
C PRO A 266 -9.30 3.10 -12.77
N THR A 267 -8.19 2.71 -12.14
CA THR A 267 -8.19 1.63 -11.12
C THR A 267 -9.02 1.99 -9.89
N GLY A 268 -8.88 3.20 -9.34
CA GLY A 268 -9.62 3.65 -8.16
C GLY A 268 -11.13 3.65 -8.40
N HIS A 269 -11.57 4.18 -9.54
CA HIS A 269 -12.97 4.09 -9.94
C HIS A 269 -13.46 2.65 -10.09
N GLU A 270 -12.65 1.78 -10.70
CA GLU A 270 -12.98 0.35 -10.81
C GLU A 270 -13.08 -0.33 -9.44
N ILE A 271 -12.22 0.03 -8.48
CA ILE A 271 -12.28 -0.47 -7.09
C ILE A 271 -13.58 -0.03 -6.43
N VAL A 272 -13.90 1.27 -6.45
CA VAL A 272 -15.14 1.82 -5.85
C VAL A 272 -16.37 1.17 -6.48
N GLY A 273 -16.41 1.07 -7.82
CA GLY A 273 -17.50 0.41 -8.54
C GLY A 273 -17.59 -1.09 -8.23
N GLY A 274 -16.47 -1.78 -8.12
CA GLY A 274 -16.41 -3.21 -7.81
C GLY A 274 -16.85 -3.53 -6.38
N ILE A 275 -16.53 -2.67 -5.41
CA ILE A 275 -17.06 -2.76 -4.04
C ILE A 275 -18.58 -2.62 -4.08
N ALA A 276 -19.11 -1.64 -4.80
CA ALA A 276 -20.54 -1.45 -4.94
C ALA A 276 -21.23 -2.66 -5.59
N ASP A 277 -20.64 -3.25 -6.64
CA ASP A 277 -21.15 -4.49 -7.25
C ASP A 277 -21.26 -5.63 -6.22
N LYS A 278 -20.24 -5.80 -5.36
CA LYS A 278 -20.21 -6.84 -4.32
C LYS A 278 -21.27 -6.61 -3.25
N LEU A 279 -21.45 -5.36 -2.80
CA LEU A 279 -22.44 -5.01 -1.78
C LEU A 279 -23.89 -5.15 -2.27
N LEU A 280 -24.11 -5.09 -3.59
CA LEU A 280 -25.45 -5.18 -4.18
C LEU A 280 -25.88 -6.61 -4.53
N VAL A 281 -24.98 -7.59 -4.46
CA VAL A 281 -25.27 -8.99 -4.84
C VAL A 281 -26.54 -9.51 -4.15
N ASN A 282 -27.42 -10.12 -4.95
CA ASN A 282 -28.73 -10.67 -4.55
C ASN A 282 -29.76 -9.63 -4.06
N SER A 283 -29.56 -8.35 -4.34
CA SER A 283 -30.52 -7.29 -4.00
C SER A 283 -31.49 -6.97 -5.14
N ALA A 284 -32.65 -6.38 -4.79
CA ALA A 284 -33.55 -5.82 -5.79
C ALA A 284 -32.92 -4.66 -6.59
N ALA A 285 -31.94 -3.97 -6.00
CA ALA A 285 -31.19 -2.90 -6.65
C ALA A 285 -30.29 -3.46 -7.76
N GLU A 286 -29.56 -4.56 -7.52
CA GLU A 286 -28.74 -5.22 -8.55
C GLU A 286 -29.57 -5.60 -9.79
N ALA A 287 -30.73 -6.23 -9.58
CA ALA A 287 -31.61 -6.64 -10.67
C ALA A 287 -32.08 -5.46 -11.53
N ARG A 288 -32.36 -4.31 -10.90
CA ARG A 288 -32.74 -3.07 -11.61
C ARG A 288 -31.55 -2.44 -12.32
N LEU A 289 -30.39 -2.38 -11.66
CA LEU A 289 -29.15 -1.82 -12.21
C LEU A 289 -28.73 -2.57 -13.47
N ARG A 290 -28.64 -3.90 -13.42
CA ARG A 290 -28.27 -4.72 -14.60
C ARG A 290 -29.15 -4.45 -15.81
N LYS A 291 -30.44 -4.16 -15.61
CA LYS A 291 -31.36 -3.78 -16.69
C LYS A 291 -31.08 -2.37 -17.22
N LEU A 292 -30.82 -1.40 -16.33
CA LEU A 292 -30.57 0.00 -16.70
C LEU A 292 -29.28 0.17 -17.49
N ILE A 293 -28.18 -0.42 -17.05
CA ILE A 293 -26.86 -0.28 -17.70
C ILE A 293 -26.54 -1.43 -18.66
N GLY A 294 -27.55 -2.15 -19.13
CA GLY A 294 -27.41 -3.15 -20.20
C GLY A 294 -26.42 -4.28 -19.88
N GLY A 295 -26.33 -4.70 -18.63
CA GLY A 295 -25.43 -5.76 -18.17
C GLY A 295 -24.01 -5.34 -17.83
N LEU A 296 -23.66 -4.05 -17.95
CA LEU A 296 -22.40 -3.52 -17.41
C LEU A 296 -22.34 -3.73 -15.88
N THR A 297 -21.14 -3.94 -15.36
CA THR A 297 -20.84 -3.87 -13.93
C THR A 297 -20.66 -2.41 -13.51
N LEU A 298 -20.85 -2.08 -12.23
CA LEU A 298 -20.53 -0.75 -11.71
C LEU A 298 -19.03 -0.49 -11.78
N GLU A 299 -18.19 -1.51 -11.59
CA GLU A 299 -16.74 -1.45 -11.85
C GLU A 299 -16.43 -0.93 -13.26
N ARG A 300 -17.14 -1.40 -14.30
CA ARG A 300 -16.90 -0.92 -15.66
C ARG A 300 -17.56 0.43 -15.91
N ALA A 301 -18.75 0.65 -15.35
CA ALA A 301 -19.49 1.89 -15.53
C ALA A 301 -18.75 3.10 -14.92
N SER A 302 -18.03 2.90 -13.81
CA SER A 302 -17.38 3.96 -13.05
C SER A 302 -16.24 4.68 -13.79
N VAL A 303 -15.74 4.16 -14.92
CA VAL A 303 -14.71 4.83 -15.72
C VAL A 303 -15.25 5.49 -17.00
N ILE A 304 -16.53 5.27 -17.34
CA ILE A 304 -17.10 5.70 -18.63
C ILE A 304 -17.14 7.23 -18.75
N ALA A 305 -17.44 7.95 -17.66
CA ALA A 305 -17.54 9.41 -17.69
C ALA A 305 -16.22 10.08 -18.09
N ASP A 306 -15.09 9.52 -17.66
CA ASP A 306 -13.77 9.97 -18.10
C ASP A 306 -13.44 9.54 -19.53
N GLU A 307 -13.74 8.29 -19.91
CA GLU A 307 -13.41 7.81 -21.24
C GLU A 307 -14.07 8.67 -22.34
N ILE A 308 -15.31 9.16 -22.12
CA ILE A 308 -16.01 10.00 -23.10
C ILE A 308 -15.39 11.41 -23.26
N LYS A 309 -14.51 11.86 -22.35
CA LYS A 309 -13.68 13.07 -22.58
C LYS A 309 -12.81 12.94 -23.83
N ALA A 310 -12.48 11.71 -24.26
CA ALA A 310 -11.74 11.51 -25.51
C ALA A 310 -12.54 11.93 -26.77
N TRP A 311 -13.87 12.11 -26.67
CA TRP A 311 -14.70 12.65 -27.75
C TRP A 311 -14.56 14.16 -27.93
N ASP A 312 -13.98 14.88 -26.97
CA ASP A 312 -13.90 16.35 -26.97
C ASP A 312 -13.18 16.92 -28.20
N LYS A 313 -12.22 16.16 -28.73
CA LYS A 313 -11.39 16.60 -29.86
C LYS A 313 -12.10 16.51 -31.21
N ASN A 314 -12.78 15.40 -31.48
CA ASN A 314 -13.31 15.08 -32.81
C ASN A 314 -14.84 14.90 -32.84
N GLY A 315 -15.48 14.97 -31.67
CA GLY A 315 -16.87 14.60 -31.48
C GLY A 315 -17.10 13.09 -31.41
N PRO A 316 -18.25 12.67 -30.86
CA PRO A 316 -18.57 11.26 -30.67
C PRO A 316 -18.72 10.52 -32.00
N ASP A 317 -19.20 11.20 -33.05
CA ASP A 317 -19.57 10.60 -34.35
C ASP A 317 -18.39 10.36 -35.28
N ASP A 318 -17.16 10.73 -34.89
CA ASP A 318 -15.96 10.35 -35.63
C ASP A 318 -15.86 8.81 -35.71
N PRO A 319 -15.73 8.21 -36.91
CA PRO A 319 -15.51 6.77 -37.07
C PRO A 319 -14.29 6.21 -36.31
N ARG A 320 -13.35 7.08 -35.91
CA ARG A 320 -12.16 6.78 -35.11
C ARG A 320 -12.31 7.15 -33.63
N ALA A 321 -13.46 7.69 -33.21
CA ALA A 321 -13.73 8.01 -31.81
C ALA A 321 -13.57 6.75 -30.94
N PHE A 322 -12.84 6.91 -29.85
CA PHE A 322 -12.77 6.00 -28.71
C PHE A 322 -13.26 6.78 -27.49
N PRO A 323 -14.00 6.18 -26.55
CA PRO A 323 -14.49 4.79 -26.52
C PRO A 323 -15.68 4.57 -27.47
N ARG A 324 -15.99 3.31 -27.75
CA ARG A 324 -17.26 2.85 -28.35
C ARG A 324 -17.75 1.62 -27.60
N TYR A 325 -19.06 1.50 -27.44
CA TYR A 325 -19.69 0.39 -26.71
C TYR A 325 -20.59 -0.45 -27.64
N PRO A 326 -20.02 -1.19 -28.61
CA PRO A 326 -20.79 -1.91 -29.63
C PRO A 326 -21.69 -3.01 -29.04
N GLU A 327 -21.28 -3.61 -27.92
CA GLU A 327 -22.06 -4.60 -27.17
C GLU A 327 -23.19 -3.96 -26.34
N HIS A 328 -23.15 -2.64 -26.11
CA HIS A 328 -24.14 -1.88 -25.35
C HIS A 328 -24.69 -0.71 -26.17
N ARG A 329 -25.18 -0.97 -27.39
CA ARG A 329 -25.62 0.05 -28.36
C ARG A 329 -26.58 1.11 -27.80
N ASN A 330 -27.48 0.72 -26.90
CA ASN A 330 -28.41 1.66 -26.28
C ASN A 330 -27.70 2.62 -25.30
N ILE A 331 -26.70 2.14 -24.57
CA ILE A 331 -25.85 2.97 -23.70
C ILE A 331 -24.97 3.87 -24.54
N ASP A 332 -24.31 3.33 -25.58
CA ASP A 332 -23.51 4.11 -26.53
C ASP A 332 -24.31 5.28 -27.11
N LYS A 333 -25.53 5.01 -27.58
CA LYS A 333 -26.43 6.05 -28.09
C LYS A 333 -26.72 7.14 -27.05
N GLN A 334 -27.09 6.75 -25.82
CA GLN A 334 -27.41 7.69 -24.76
C GLN A 334 -26.18 8.52 -24.33
N LEU A 335 -24.99 7.92 -24.28
CA LEU A 335 -23.75 8.65 -23.98
C LEU A 335 -23.44 9.70 -25.04
N ARG A 336 -23.66 9.40 -26.32
CA ARG A 336 -23.51 10.37 -27.42
C ARG A 336 -24.50 11.53 -27.29
N GLU A 337 -25.74 11.24 -26.93
CA GLU A 337 -26.78 12.26 -26.69
C GLU A 337 -26.43 13.13 -25.48
N PHE A 338 -25.96 12.52 -24.38
CA PHE A 338 -25.42 13.20 -23.22
C PHE A 338 -24.25 14.11 -23.57
N TRP A 339 -23.23 13.62 -24.28
CA TRP A 339 -22.08 14.44 -24.66
C TRP A 339 -22.49 15.62 -25.55
N ARG A 340 -23.38 15.41 -26.53
CA ARG A 340 -23.89 16.50 -27.39
C ARG A 340 -24.63 17.58 -26.59
N ALA A 341 -25.28 17.20 -25.49
CA ALA A 341 -25.99 18.12 -24.62
C ALA A 341 -25.09 18.84 -23.61
N ASN A 342 -23.84 18.41 -23.43
CA ASN A 342 -22.93 18.92 -22.41
C ASN A 342 -21.49 19.05 -22.95
N GLN A 343 -21.33 19.68 -24.12
CA GLN A 343 -20.03 19.81 -24.78
C GLN A 343 -19.02 20.62 -23.95
N PRO A 344 -17.71 20.35 -24.07
CA PRO A 344 -16.69 21.17 -23.44
C PRO A 344 -16.84 22.64 -23.82
N THR A 345 -16.85 23.48 -22.80
CA THR A 345 -16.87 24.93 -22.94
C THR A 345 -16.17 25.54 -21.73
N HIS A 346 -15.47 26.65 -21.97
CA HIS A 346 -14.85 27.46 -20.91
C HIS A 346 -15.66 28.74 -20.63
N ASP A 347 -16.78 28.95 -21.32
CA ASP A 347 -17.69 30.06 -21.04
C ASP A 347 -18.56 29.73 -19.82
N PRO A 348 -18.30 30.34 -18.64
CA PRO A 348 -19.07 30.07 -17.42
C PRO A 348 -20.53 30.55 -17.53
N THR A 349 -20.85 31.37 -18.54
CA THR A 349 -22.20 31.85 -18.82
C THR A 349 -22.95 30.96 -19.81
N SER A 350 -22.30 29.91 -20.33
CA SER A 350 -22.91 28.98 -21.27
C SER A 350 -24.20 28.39 -20.70
N PRO A 351 -25.33 28.43 -21.46
CA PRO A 351 -26.58 27.82 -21.04
C PRO A 351 -26.50 26.28 -21.04
N MET A 352 -25.50 25.72 -21.72
CA MET A 352 -25.18 24.28 -21.74
C MET A 352 -23.92 24.05 -20.90
N PRO A 353 -24.01 23.32 -19.79
CA PRO A 353 -22.84 23.09 -18.95
C PRO A 353 -21.83 22.17 -19.65
N SER A 354 -20.54 22.40 -19.39
CA SER A 354 -19.49 21.46 -19.77
C SER A 354 -19.60 20.20 -18.92
N HIS A 355 -19.55 19.03 -19.55
CA HIS A 355 -19.51 17.76 -18.81
C HIS A 355 -18.29 17.66 -17.88
N HIS A 356 -17.20 18.40 -18.16
CA HIS A 356 -16.02 18.44 -17.30
C HIS A 356 -16.30 18.99 -15.91
N TRP A 357 -17.20 19.96 -15.80
CA TRP A 357 -17.53 20.59 -14.52
C TRP A 357 -18.25 19.64 -13.56
N PHE A 358 -18.79 18.52 -14.06
CA PHE A 358 -19.54 17.58 -13.24
C PHE A 358 -18.65 16.72 -12.33
N HIS A 359 -17.34 16.71 -12.57
CA HIS A 359 -16.37 15.85 -11.90
C HIS A 359 -15.80 16.44 -10.61
N TYR A 360 -15.90 17.76 -10.39
CA TYR A 360 -15.19 18.41 -9.30
C TYR A 360 -15.92 19.65 -8.77
N THR A 361 -15.43 20.18 -7.66
CA THR A 361 -15.67 21.52 -7.12
C THR A 361 -14.35 22.03 -6.54
N ASP A 362 -14.04 23.32 -6.66
CA ASP A 362 -12.75 23.89 -6.24
C ASP A 362 -12.89 24.71 -4.96
N VAL A 363 -13.41 24.10 -3.88
CA VAL A 363 -13.67 24.81 -2.63
C VAL A 363 -12.36 25.32 -2.00
N PRO A 364 -12.26 26.61 -1.61
CA PRO A 364 -11.02 27.15 -1.03
C PRO A 364 -10.62 26.48 0.29
N VAL A 365 -9.40 25.94 0.36
CA VAL A 365 -8.92 25.17 1.53
C VAL A 365 -8.36 26.01 2.68
N LEU A 366 -7.90 27.25 2.42
CA LEU A 366 -7.08 28.05 3.35
C LEU A 366 -7.76 28.38 4.70
N ASN A 367 -9.09 28.50 4.74
CA ASN A 367 -9.83 28.95 5.93
C ASN A 367 -10.84 27.95 6.48
N ALA A 368 -10.61 26.67 6.22
CA ALA A 368 -11.47 25.59 6.72
C ALA A 368 -12.95 25.71 6.39
N GLN A 369 -13.25 26.15 5.17
CA GLN A 369 -14.62 26.34 4.72
C GLN A 369 -15.34 25.00 4.57
N LYS A 370 -16.64 25.00 4.85
CA LYS A 370 -17.58 24.01 4.33
C LYS A 370 -17.95 24.36 2.89
N TYR A 371 -18.48 23.38 2.16
CA TYR A 371 -19.05 23.60 0.84
C TYR A 371 -20.13 24.71 0.86
N SER A 372 -20.97 24.81 1.90
CA SER A 372 -22.02 25.83 1.96
C SER A 372 -21.56 27.27 2.22
N ASP A 373 -20.30 27.50 2.60
CA ASP A 373 -19.88 28.76 3.23
C ASP A 373 -19.55 29.91 2.25
N GLY A 374 -19.39 29.61 0.96
CA GLY A 374 -18.90 30.56 -0.04
C GLY A 374 -19.52 30.40 -1.41
N LYS A 375 -19.04 31.19 -2.38
CA LYS A 375 -19.48 31.11 -3.80
C LYS A 375 -18.35 30.71 -4.74
N ILE A 376 -17.10 31.04 -4.39
CA ILE A 376 -15.94 30.73 -5.23
C ILE A 376 -15.70 29.21 -5.26
N GLY A 377 -15.34 28.67 -6.42
CA GLY A 377 -15.11 27.23 -6.63
C GLY A 377 -16.37 26.36 -6.68
N ARG A 378 -17.57 26.97 -6.61
CA ARG A 378 -18.85 26.26 -6.50
C ARG A 378 -19.71 26.59 -7.71
N SER A 379 -19.70 25.67 -8.67
CA SER A 379 -20.54 25.79 -9.85
C SER A 379 -21.93 25.24 -9.53
N GLN A 380 -22.99 25.85 -10.09
CA GLN A 380 -24.33 25.24 -10.07
C GLN A 380 -24.39 23.88 -10.79
N TRP A 381 -23.30 23.51 -11.46
CA TRP A 381 -23.10 22.27 -12.20
C TRP A 381 -21.97 21.40 -11.62
N ASP A 382 -21.43 21.73 -10.46
CA ASP A 382 -20.36 20.93 -9.87
C ASP A 382 -20.85 19.55 -9.38
N ILE A 383 -19.90 18.70 -9.00
CA ILE A 383 -20.17 17.35 -8.52
C ILE A 383 -21.19 17.30 -7.37
N VAL A 384 -21.19 18.30 -6.49
CA VAL A 384 -22.09 18.39 -5.34
C VAL A 384 -23.54 18.59 -5.79
N HIS A 385 -23.77 19.29 -6.89
CA HIS A 385 -25.09 19.44 -7.50
C HIS A 385 -25.47 18.29 -8.45
N MET A 386 -24.50 17.68 -9.13
CA MET A 386 -24.75 16.65 -10.13
C MET A 386 -25.12 15.29 -9.53
N ILE A 387 -24.60 14.94 -8.34
CA ILE A 387 -25.02 13.73 -7.60
C ILE A 387 -26.53 13.76 -7.28
N PRO A 388 -27.08 14.77 -6.57
CA PRO A 388 -28.52 14.81 -6.28
C PRO A 388 -29.37 14.95 -7.55
N TYR A 389 -28.85 15.59 -8.62
CA TYR A 389 -29.53 15.60 -9.92
C TYR A 389 -29.70 14.18 -10.49
N CYS A 390 -28.64 13.37 -10.49
CA CYS A 390 -28.71 11.98 -10.95
C CYS A 390 -29.65 11.14 -10.08
N VAL A 391 -29.63 11.34 -8.76
CA VAL A 391 -30.57 10.72 -7.82
C VAL A 391 -32.02 11.10 -8.15
N GLY A 392 -32.29 12.36 -8.43
CA GLY A 392 -33.62 12.86 -8.83
C GLY A 392 -34.13 12.21 -10.13
N VAL A 393 -33.25 12.00 -11.12
CA VAL A 393 -33.57 11.26 -12.35
C VAL A 393 -33.94 9.81 -12.04
N LEU A 394 -33.17 9.12 -11.19
CA LEU A 394 -33.44 7.73 -10.80
C LEU A 394 -34.76 7.59 -10.03
N ARG A 395 -35.09 8.57 -9.19
CA ARG A 395 -36.36 8.65 -8.44
C ARG A 395 -37.55 9.08 -9.29
N GLY A 396 -37.32 9.56 -10.51
CA GLY A 396 -38.35 10.08 -11.40
C GLY A 396 -38.86 11.47 -11.02
N GLU A 397 -38.14 12.17 -10.16
CA GLU A 397 -38.40 13.56 -9.76
C GLU A 397 -37.92 14.53 -10.86
N ILE A 398 -36.87 14.13 -11.59
CA ILE A 398 -36.37 14.81 -12.79
C ILE A 398 -36.68 13.92 -14.00
N PRO A 399 -37.28 14.44 -15.08
CA PRO A 399 -37.64 13.64 -16.24
C PRO A 399 -36.41 13.25 -17.08
N GLU A 400 -36.44 12.09 -17.73
CA GLU A 400 -35.30 11.59 -18.54
C GLU A 400 -35.05 12.39 -19.82
N ASN A 401 -36.05 13.15 -20.31
CA ASN A 401 -35.90 14.09 -21.44
C ASN A 401 -35.43 15.48 -20.98
N ASN A 402 -34.65 15.54 -19.90
CA ASN A 402 -34.09 16.78 -19.39
C ASN A 402 -33.08 17.40 -20.37
N PRO A 403 -32.78 18.71 -20.26
CA PRO A 403 -31.88 19.38 -21.19
C PRO A 403 -30.45 18.81 -21.27
N ARG A 404 -30.01 18.02 -20.28
CA ARG A 404 -28.68 17.41 -20.22
C ARG A 404 -28.65 16.00 -20.83
N GLN A 405 -29.79 15.46 -21.27
CA GLN A 405 -29.93 14.08 -21.75
C GLN A 405 -29.44 13.04 -20.73
N ILE A 406 -29.57 13.34 -19.43
CA ILE A 406 -29.28 12.38 -18.36
C ILE A 406 -30.50 11.49 -18.18
N THR A 407 -30.47 10.33 -18.83
CA THR A 407 -31.46 9.25 -18.62
C THR A 407 -31.18 8.50 -17.33
N LYS A 408 -32.03 7.54 -16.95
CA LYS A 408 -31.72 6.67 -15.81
C LYS A 408 -30.46 5.84 -16.01
N SER A 409 -30.18 5.40 -17.24
CA SER A 409 -28.95 4.66 -17.54
C SER A 409 -27.71 5.54 -17.35
N ILE A 410 -27.75 6.77 -17.86
CA ILE A 410 -26.66 7.74 -17.72
C ILE A 410 -26.50 8.16 -16.27
N ALA A 411 -27.59 8.37 -15.53
CA ALA A 411 -27.53 8.71 -14.11
C ALA A 411 -26.82 7.63 -13.28
N VAL A 412 -27.03 6.33 -13.55
CA VAL A 412 -26.28 5.25 -12.87
C VAL A 412 -24.79 5.32 -13.21
N ILE A 413 -24.45 5.49 -14.49
CA ILE A 413 -23.05 5.56 -14.95
C ILE A 413 -22.34 6.74 -14.30
N LEU A 414 -22.97 7.92 -14.31
CA LEU A 414 -22.42 9.12 -13.69
C LEU A 414 -22.28 8.96 -12.18
N LEU A 415 -23.28 8.40 -11.48
CA LEU A 415 -23.17 8.16 -10.03
C LEU A 415 -22.05 7.16 -9.68
N ALA A 416 -21.85 6.11 -10.50
CA ALA A 416 -20.76 5.16 -10.29
C ALA A 416 -19.38 5.84 -10.38
N HIS A 417 -19.26 6.90 -11.20
CA HIS A 417 -18.05 7.69 -11.35
C HIS A 417 -17.92 8.76 -10.26
N PHE A 418 -18.95 9.59 -10.07
CA PHE A 418 -18.94 10.73 -9.13
C PHE A 418 -18.73 10.33 -7.67
N VAL A 419 -19.14 9.13 -7.27
CA VAL A 419 -18.83 8.63 -5.93
C VAL A 419 -17.32 8.42 -5.76
N GLY A 420 -16.58 8.08 -6.82
CA GLY A 420 -15.11 8.09 -6.80
C GLY A 420 -14.55 9.49 -6.70
N ASP A 421 -14.93 10.36 -7.64
CA ASP A 421 -14.44 11.75 -7.75
C ASP A 421 -14.64 12.54 -6.45
N ILE A 422 -15.84 12.50 -5.84
CA ILE A 422 -16.12 13.32 -4.65
C ILE A 422 -15.33 12.89 -3.40
N HIS A 423 -14.73 11.70 -3.42
CA HIS A 423 -13.83 11.24 -2.35
C HIS A 423 -12.35 11.45 -2.68
N GLN A 424 -12.03 11.97 -3.88
CA GLN A 424 -10.70 12.43 -4.25
C GLN A 424 -10.50 13.85 -3.68
N PRO A 425 -9.51 14.09 -2.79
CA PRO A 425 -9.41 15.38 -2.08
C PRO A 425 -9.26 16.62 -2.97
N LEU A 426 -8.48 16.54 -4.04
CA LEU A 426 -8.22 17.58 -5.02
C LEU A 426 -9.32 17.73 -6.09
N HIS A 427 -10.34 16.86 -6.11
CA HIS A 427 -11.59 17.09 -6.86
C HIS A 427 -12.58 17.94 -6.05
N VAL A 428 -12.28 18.24 -4.78
CA VAL A 428 -13.17 19.04 -3.91
C VAL A 428 -12.48 20.28 -3.35
N GLY A 429 -11.19 20.20 -3.02
CA GLY A 429 -10.44 21.30 -2.43
C GLY A 429 -9.35 21.83 -3.35
N ALA A 430 -9.29 23.16 -3.48
CA ALA A 430 -8.31 23.88 -4.28
C ALA A 430 -7.68 25.05 -3.50
N GLU A 431 -6.48 25.46 -3.90
CA GLU A 431 -5.81 26.64 -3.35
C GLU A 431 -5.78 27.80 -4.36
N TYR A 432 -5.96 29.02 -3.83
CA TYR A 432 -6.07 30.23 -4.62
C TYR A 432 -4.88 31.14 -4.33
N PHE A 433 -4.23 31.65 -5.36
CA PHE A 433 -2.99 32.40 -5.24
C PHE A 433 -3.14 33.85 -5.72
N GLN A 434 -2.55 34.77 -4.97
CA GLN A 434 -2.32 36.14 -5.40
C GLN A 434 -0.90 36.56 -5.05
N ASN A 435 -0.17 37.09 -6.05
CA ASN A 435 1.24 37.50 -5.90
C ASN A 435 2.12 36.39 -5.28
N GLY A 436 1.88 35.14 -5.69
CA GLY A 436 2.61 33.96 -5.24
C GLY A 436 2.30 33.49 -3.81
N ARG A 437 1.24 34.01 -3.17
CA ARG A 437 0.80 33.59 -1.84
C ARG A 437 -0.62 33.06 -1.86
N ALA A 438 -0.89 32.05 -1.05
CA ALA A 438 -2.25 31.56 -0.82
C ALA A 438 -3.13 32.66 -0.22
N VAL A 439 -4.36 32.79 -0.72
CA VAL A 439 -5.35 33.77 -0.28
C VAL A 439 -6.73 33.12 -0.14
N ASP A 440 -7.59 33.70 0.69
CA ASP A 440 -9.01 33.36 0.74
C ASP A 440 -9.74 34.19 -0.32
N PRO A 441 -10.22 33.57 -1.42
CA PRO A 441 -10.85 34.32 -2.51
C PRO A 441 -12.20 34.93 -2.11
N ASP A 442 -12.84 34.49 -1.02
CA ASP A 442 -14.07 35.11 -0.51
C ASP A 442 -13.80 36.36 0.35
N LYS A 443 -12.54 36.61 0.75
CA LYS A 443 -12.14 37.76 1.60
C LYS A 443 -11.09 38.68 0.98
N ALA A 444 -10.39 38.24 -0.07
CA ALA A 444 -9.41 39.01 -0.82
C ALA A 444 -9.95 39.40 -2.22
N GLN A 445 -9.13 40.06 -3.05
CA GLN A 445 -9.38 40.09 -4.49
C GLN A 445 -9.39 38.65 -5.03
N PRO A 446 -10.12 38.33 -6.12
CA PRO A 446 -10.18 36.97 -6.65
C PRO A 446 -8.76 36.47 -6.91
N GLY A 447 -8.33 35.52 -6.08
CA GLY A 447 -7.09 34.78 -6.31
C GLY A 447 -7.25 33.92 -7.55
N ILE A 448 -6.13 33.48 -8.10
CA ILE A 448 -6.11 32.60 -9.26
C ILE A 448 -6.05 31.16 -8.73
N GLU A 449 -6.99 30.33 -9.16
CA GLU A 449 -7.10 28.94 -8.73
C GLU A 449 -5.97 28.07 -9.29
N ASP A 450 -5.65 26.99 -8.59
CA ASP A 450 -4.65 25.99 -9.00
C ASP A 450 -5.23 24.78 -9.76
N GLU A 451 -6.52 24.82 -10.11
CA GLU A 451 -7.25 23.76 -10.83
C GLU A 451 -7.14 22.39 -10.13
N GLY A 452 -7.32 22.35 -8.80
CA GLY A 452 -7.13 21.14 -8.01
C GLY A 452 -5.71 20.58 -8.12
N GLY A 453 -4.71 21.43 -8.35
CA GLY A 453 -3.30 21.05 -8.48
C GLY A 453 -2.89 20.48 -9.85
N ASN A 454 -3.72 20.60 -10.90
CA ASN A 454 -3.38 20.12 -12.25
C ASN A 454 -2.22 20.89 -12.90
N THR A 455 -2.02 22.13 -12.47
CA THR A 455 -0.99 23.03 -12.99
C THR A 455 0.28 23.02 -12.13
N ILE A 456 0.22 22.44 -10.92
CA ILE A 456 1.29 22.46 -9.93
C ILE A 456 2.17 21.22 -10.04
N SER A 457 3.48 21.38 -10.16
CA SER A 457 4.43 20.26 -10.11
C SER A 457 4.72 19.83 -8.66
N LEU A 458 4.72 18.53 -8.37
CA LEU A 458 4.96 18.01 -7.02
C LEU A 458 6.41 17.52 -6.85
N GLN A 459 7.08 17.96 -5.78
CA GLN A 459 8.43 17.54 -5.42
C GLN A 459 8.46 16.89 -4.03
N LEU A 460 8.75 15.59 -4.01
CA LEU A 460 8.82 14.78 -2.79
C LEU A 460 10.27 14.62 -2.29
N ARG A 461 10.46 14.59 -0.97
CA ARG A 461 11.78 14.47 -0.30
C ARG A 461 12.31 13.03 -0.25
N ARG A 462 11.45 12.02 -0.42
CA ARG A 462 11.81 10.59 -0.33
C ARG A 462 11.41 9.83 -1.61
N GLY A 463 12.27 8.90 -2.05
CA GLY A 463 12.10 8.07 -3.25
C GLY A 463 13.45 7.65 -3.84
N THR A 464 13.47 6.64 -4.71
CA THR A 464 14.71 6.26 -5.43
C THR A 464 15.08 7.33 -6.48
N PRO A 465 16.37 7.51 -6.86
CA PRO A 465 16.77 8.50 -7.87
C PRO A 465 16.06 8.35 -9.22
N GLU A 466 15.67 7.13 -9.62
CA GLU A 466 14.90 6.85 -10.84
C GLU A 466 13.40 7.18 -10.69
N GLU A 467 12.85 6.99 -9.49
CA GLU A 467 11.54 7.52 -9.12
C GLU A 467 11.54 9.05 -9.12
N MET A 468 12.54 9.69 -8.53
CA MET A 468 12.68 11.14 -8.46
C MET A 468 12.93 11.78 -9.85
N ALA A 469 13.62 11.09 -10.76
CA ALA A 469 13.90 11.57 -12.11
C ALA A 469 12.73 11.43 -13.11
N LYS A 470 11.73 10.58 -12.82
CA LYS A 470 10.49 10.46 -13.62
C LYS A 470 9.32 11.30 -13.10
N ARG A 471 9.40 11.81 -11.86
CA ARG A 471 8.32 12.51 -11.14
C ARG A 471 8.15 13.98 -11.53
N GLY A 472 7.95 14.25 -12.82
CA GLY A 472 7.23 15.45 -13.26
C GLY A 472 5.73 15.34 -13.00
N LEU A 473 5.31 14.72 -11.89
CA LEU A 473 3.91 14.51 -11.57
C LEU A 473 3.31 15.84 -11.16
N LYS A 474 2.18 16.18 -11.79
CA LYS A 474 1.31 17.24 -11.30
C LYS A 474 0.73 16.80 -9.95
N LEU A 475 0.47 17.75 -9.05
CA LEU A 475 -0.09 17.47 -7.72
C LEU A 475 -1.39 16.67 -7.85
N HIS A 476 -2.29 17.06 -8.75
CA HIS A 476 -3.50 16.29 -9.05
C HIS A 476 -3.20 14.86 -9.52
N GLY A 477 -2.27 14.76 -10.48
CA GLY A 477 -1.84 13.47 -11.02
C GLY A 477 -1.20 12.55 -9.99
N PHE A 478 -0.67 13.04 -8.86
CA PHE A 478 -0.19 12.18 -7.78
C PHE A 478 -1.34 11.43 -7.08
N TRP A 479 -2.50 12.07 -6.92
CA TRP A 479 -3.68 11.48 -6.27
C TRP A 479 -4.50 10.58 -7.21
N ASP A 480 -4.41 10.83 -8.52
CA ASP A 480 -5.13 10.04 -9.53
C ASP A 480 -4.32 8.90 -10.13
N ASN A 481 -2.99 9.00 -10.20
CA ASN A 481 -2.19 8.10 -11.02
C ASN A 481 -1.62 6.91 -10.22
N GLU A 482 -1.99 5.70 -10.63
CA GLU A 482 -1.29 4.46 -10.26
C GLU A 482 -0.36 4.02 -11.40
N GLU A 483 0.93 3.80 -11.10
CA GLU A 483 1.85 3.26 -12.09
C GLU A 483 1.46 1.83 -12.54
N ARG A 484 1.11 1.72 -13.84
CA ARG A 484 1.22 0.55 -14.75
C ARG A 484 0.20 -0.60 -14.58
N HIS A 485 -0.86 -0.51 -15.38
CA HIS A 485 -1.81 -1.56 -15.72
C HIS A 485 -1.18 -2.74 -16.48
N GLN A 486 -1.15 -3.90 -15.82
CA GLN A 486 -1.45 -5.26 -16.33
C GLN A 486 -1.16 -6.31 -15.24
N ALA A 487 -0.28 -6.01 -14.28
CA ALA A 487 0.03 -6.87 -13.13
C ALA A 487 -0.96 -6.74 -11.94
N LEU A 488 -1.95 -5.84 -12.03
CA LEU A 488 -2.80 -5.41 -10.91
C LEU A 488 -4.20 -6.04 -10.85
N GLU A 489 -4.67 -6.75 -11.88
CA GLU A 489 -6.05 -7.26 -11.89
C GLU A 489 -6.38 -8.20 -10.72
N PRO A 490 -5.52 -9.18 -10.36
CA PRO A 490 -5.74 -9.95 -9.15
C PRO A 490 -5.80 -9.06 -7.90
N ALA A 491 -4.97 -7.99 -7.82
CA ALA A 491 -4.79 -7.15 -6.62
C ALA A 491 -6.05 -6.36 -6.38
N LYS A 492 -6.52 -5.74 -7.45
CA LYS A 492 -7.78 -5.01 -7.52
C LYS A 492 -8.93 -5.88 -7.05
N ARG A 493 -9.04 -7.11 -7.57
CA ARG A 493 -10.08 -8.08 -7.16
C ARG A 493 -10.03 -8.40 -5.68
N GLN A 494 -8.84 -8.67 -5.17
CA GLN A 494 -8.64 -9.00 -3.77
C GLN A 494 -8.97 -7.84 -2.84
N LEU A 495 -8.56 -6.61 -3.19
CA LEU A 495 -8.88 -5.41 -2.45
C LEU A 495 -10.39 -5.14 -2.44
N ILE A 496 -11.06 -5.28 -3.58
CA ILE A 496 -12.52 -5.21 -3.68
C ILE A 496 -13.19 -6.22 -2.74
N ASP A 497 -12.74 -7.49 -2.76
CA ASP A 497 -13.29 -8.53 -1.90
C ASP A 497 -13.09 -8.23 -0.41
N GLN A 498 -11.92 -7.70 -0.04
CA GLN A 498 -11.61 -7.33 1.34
C GLN A 498 -12.47 -6.16 1.83
N LEU A 499 -12.51 -5.07 1.06
CA LEU A 499 -13.26 -3.87 1.44
C LEU A 499 -14.78 -4.09 1.42
N ALA A 500 -15.28 -5.00 0.58
CA ALA A 500 -16.69 -5.38 0.59
C ALA A 500 -17.06 -6.31 1.76
N ALA A 501 -16.11 -7.08 2.30
CA ALA A 501 -16.37 -8.01 3.40
C ALA A 501 -16.37 -7.32 4.78
N GLU A 502 -15.58 -6.26 4.96
CA GLU A 502 -15.39 -5.56 6.22
C GLU A 502 -15.73 -4.07 6.08
N GLU A 503 -17.02 -3.72 6.23
CA GLU A 503 -17.46 -2.31 6.25
C GLU A 503 -16.82 -1.57 7.44
N PRO A 504 -16.11 -0.44 7.22
CA PRO A 504 -15.56 0.36 8.32
C PRO A 504 -16.66 0.91 9.23
N ALA A 505 -16.41 0.95 10.54
CA ALA A 505 -17.44 1.27 11.54
C ALA A 505 -18.09 2.67 11.40
N ASN A 506 -17.47 3.59 10.65
CA ASN A 506 -17.87 4.98 10.48
C ASN A 506 -18.08 5.41 9.01
N TRP A 507 -18.15 4.48 8.06
CA TRP A 507 -18.23 4.84 6.63
C TRP A 507 -19.63 5.28 6.15
N ARG A 508 -20.68 4.95 6.92
CA ARG A 508 -22.06 5.34 6.59
C ARG A 508 -22.37 6.72 7.16
N LEU A 509 -22.96 7.58 6.33
CA LEU A 509 -23.47 8.87 6.79
C LEU A 509 -24.54 8.68 7.88
N PRO A 510 -24.62 9.59 8.88
CA PRO A 510 -25.63 9.53 9.91
C PRO A 510 -27.05 9.47 9.32
N GLY A 511 -27.93 8.67 9.92
CA GLY A 511 -29.29 8.45 9.39
C GLY A 511 -30.20 9.69 9.34
N ASN A 512 -29.77 10.82 9.93
CA ASN A 512 -30.43 12.12 9.86
C ASN A 512 -29.97 12.99 8.69
N VAL A 513 -28.96 12.59 7.93
CA VAL A 513 -28.56 13.29 6.69
C VAL A 513 -29.51 12.81 5.58
N PRO A 514 -30.27 13.71 4.93
CA PRO A 514 -31.14 13.33 3.84
C PRO A 514 -30.31 13.07 2.57
N LEU A 515 -30.81 12.21 1.67
CA LEU A 515 -30.07 11.72 0.50
C LEU A 515 -29.61 12.85 -0.45
N ASP A 516 -30.40 13.90 -0.57
CA ASP A 516 -30.08 15.11 -1.34
C ASP A 516 -28.93 15.94 -0.74
N HIS A 517 -28.57 15.71 0.52
CA HIS A 517 -27.42 16.35 1.18
C HIS A 517 -26.19 15.43 1.30
N TYR A 518 -26.22 14.21 0.73
CA TYR A 518 -25.08 13.28 0.81
C TYR A 518 -23.83 13.87 0.16
N ALA A 519 -23.98 14.48 -1.01
CA ALA A 519 -22.86 15.06 -1.74
C ALA A 519 -22.19 16.20 -0.97
N GLU A 520 -22.98 17.09 -0.36
CA GLU A 520 -22.44 18.15 0.50
C GLU A 520 -21.73 17.57 1.73
N ALA A 521 -22.29 16.52 2.34
CA ALA A 521 -21.69 15.86 3.49
C ALA A 521 -20.33 15.22 3.14
N TRP A 522 -20.24 14.49 2.02
CA TRP A 522 -18.99 13.90 1.53
C TRP A 522 -17.96 14.98 1.15
N ALA A 523 -18.38 16.04 0.47
CA ALA A 523 -17.51 17.17 0.17
C ALA A 523 -16.93 17.80 1.45
N ASN A 524 -17.76 18.01 2.47
CA ASN A 524 -17.32 18.55 3.75
C ASN A 524 -16.35 17.62 4.51
N GLU A 525 -16.54 16.30 4.40
CA GLU A 525 -15.64 15.31 5.00
C GLU A 525 -14.27 15.34 4.32
N ILE A 526 -14.24 15.23 2.98
CA ILE A 526 -12.99 15.16 2.23
C ILE A 526 -12.21 16.48 2.22
N LEU A 527 -12.88 17.63 2.38
CA LEU A 527 -12.23 18.94 2.48
C LEU A 527 -11.21 19.03 3.62
N THR A 528 -11.37 18.21 4.66
CA THR A 528 -10.38 18.12 5.74
C THR A 528 -9.08 17.49 5.25
N VAL A 529 -9.17 16.42 4.45
CA VAL A 529 -8.04 15.75 3.80
C VAL A 529 -7.43 16.65 2.73
N ALA A 530 -8.26 17.32 1.93
CA ALA A 530 -7.80 18.25 0.90
C ALA A 530 -6.98 19.38 1.50
N ARG A 531 -7.40 19.93 2.64
CA ARG A 531 -6.63 20.94 3.36
C ARG A 531 -5.28 20.41 3.82
N GLU A 532 -5.26 19.26 4.47
CA GLU A 532 -4.01 18.66 4.93
C GLU A 532 -3.06 18.35 3.75
N ALA A 533 -3.62 17.96 2.59
CA ALA A 533 -2.89 17.74 1.35
C ALA A 533 -2.17 19.02 0.87
N HIS A 534 -2.74 20.21 1.08
CA HIS A 534 -2.08 21.47 0.76
C HIS A 534 -1.14 21.94 1.90
N GLU A 535 -1.55 21.77 3.16
CA GLU A 535 -0.78 22.20 4.34
C GLU A 535 0.56 21.47 4.48
N ARG A 536 0.66 20.23 4.00
CA ARG A 536 1.90 19.44 3.95
C ARG A 536 2.86 19.87 2.83
N LEU A 537 2.48 20.84 2.00
CA LEU A 537 3.28 21.33 0.87
C LEU A 537 3.68 22.80 1.04
N HIS A 538 4.87 23.14 0.57
CA HIS A 538 5.37 24.50 0.43
C HIS A 538 5.33 24.89 -1.05
N PHE A 539 4.46 25.83 -1.40
CA PHE A 539 4.31 26.30 -2.77
C PHE A 539 5.41 27.31 -3.13
N VAL A 540 6.13 27.02 -4.22
CA VAL A 540 7.33 27.74 -4.67
C VAL A 540 7.14 28.22 -6.10
N GLY A 541 7.51 29.47 -6.35
CA GLY A 541 7.49 30.04 -7.70
C GLY A 541 6.09 30.17 -8.28
N MET A 542 5.07 30.33 -7.43
CA MET A 542 3.68 30.46 -7.87
C MET A 542 3.47 31.73 -8.70
N HIS A 543 2.97 31.57 -9.92
CA HIS A 543 2.74 32.62 -10.89
C HIS A 543 1.46 32.34 -11.70
N SER A 544 0.97 33.36 -12.40
CA SER A 544 -0.14 33.20 -13.33
C SER A 544 0.36 32.65 -14.65
N GLU A 545 -0.28 31.60 -15.14
CA GLU A 545 -0.06 31.01 -16.46
C GLU A 545 -1.39 31.05 -17.24
N VAL A 546 -1.30 31.19 -18.56
CA VAL A 546 -2.47 31.04 -19.43
C VAL A 546 -2.50 29.60 -19.91
N ASP A 547 -3.45 28.82 -19.38
CA ASP A 547 -3.74 27.48 -19.87
C ASP A 547 -4.98 27.54 -20.76
N GLN A 548 -4.77 27.29 -22.05
CA GLN A 548 -5.75 27.50 -23.11
C GLN A 548 -6.29 28.96 -23.13
N ASP A 549 -7.49 29.19 -22.60
CA ASP A 549 -8.14 30.50 -22.49
C ASP A 549 -8.38 30.95 -21.03
N ARG A 550 -7.92 30.17 -20.05
CA ARG A 550 -8.03 30.47 -18.62
C ARG A 550 -6.70 30.96 -18.05
N THR A 551 -6.79 31.82 -17.05
CA THR A 551 -5.63 32.21 -16.24
C THR A 551 -5.65 31.35 -14.98
N VAL A 552 -4.60 30.56 -14.79
CA VAL A 552 -4.47 29.56 -13.74
C VAL A 552 -3.19 29.82 -12.93
N ALA A 553 -3.15 29.38 -11.68
CA ALA A 553 -1.96 29.46 -10.86
C ALA A 553 -1.07 28.25 -11.16
N ALA A 554 0.19 28.48 -11.50
CA ALA A 554 1.16 27.43 -11.82
C ALA A 554 2.45 27.61 -11.00
N GLY A 555 3.16 26.49 -10.77
CA GLY A 555 4.40 26.50 -10.00
C GLY A 555 4.83 25.11 -9.53
N ALA A 556 5.51 25.08 -8.38
CA ALA A 556 5.93 23.85 -7.73
C ALA A 556 5.42 23.78 -6.29
N ALA A 557 5.16 22.56 -5.82
CA ALA A 557 4.84 22.25 -4.44
C ALA A 557 5.91 21.30 -3.90
N GLU A 558 6.66 21.78 -2.92
CA GLU A 558 7.70 21.01 -2.24
C GLU A 558 7.17 20.44 -0.93
N GLU A 559 7.38 19.15 -0.68
CA GLU A 559 7.01 18.53 0.58
C GLU A 559 7.64 19.26 1.80
N LYS A 560 6.84 19.53 2.84
CA LYS A 560 7.31 20.05 4.14
C LYS A 560 7.75 18.90 5.05
N ASN A 561 8.53 19.22 6.08
CA ASN A 561 8.68 18.29 7.20
C ASN A 561 7.39 18.36 8.05
N SER A 562 6.53 17.35 7.93
CA SER A 562 5.32 17.27 8.74
C SER A 562 5.66 17.09 10.23
N PRO A 563 4.90 17.69 11.16
CA PRO A 563 5.16 17.60 12.61
C PRO A 563 5.14 16.16 13.16
N ASP A 564 4.41 15.26 12.49
CA ASP A 564 4.30 13.84 12.79
C ASP A 564 5.46 13.00 12.22
N GLY A 565 6.34 13.59 11.40
CA GLY A 565 7.46 12.92 10.74
C GLY A 565 7.05 12.01 9.57
N VAL A 566 5.77 12.01 9.16
CA VAL A 566 5.24 11.20 8.07
C VAL A 566 5.41 11.94 6.75
N GLY A 567 6.00 11.28 5.75
CA GLY A 567 6.21 11.86 4.43
C GLY A 567 4.90 12.03 3.66
N TYR A 568 4.85 12.92 2.67
CA TYR A 568 3.62 13.22 1.92
C TYR A 568 3.01 11.97 1.28
N ALA A 569 3.83 11.16 0.63
CA ALA A 569 3.37 9.93 0.00
C ALA A 569 2.98 8.84 1.01
N ASP A 570 3.60 8.83 2.20
CA ASP A 570 3.27 7.87 3.27
C ASP A 570 1.99 8.29 4.02
N TRP A 571 1.63 9.58 4.01
CA TRP A 571 0.40 10.08 4.62
C TRP A 571 -0.80 10.00 3.67
N ALA A 572 -0.57 10.18 2.38
CA ALA A 572 -1.63 10.05 1.37
C ALA A 572 -2.04 8.59 1.11
N ALA A 573 -1.18 7.64 1.48
CA ALA A 573 -1.44 6.20 1.48
C ALA A 573 -2.06 5.74 2.81
#